data_AF-S8DU11-F1
#
_entry.id   AF-S8DU11-F1
#
_cell.length_a   1.000
_cell.length_b   1.000
_cell.length_c   1.000
_cell.angle_alpha   90.00
_cell.angle_beta   90.00
_cell.angle_gamma   90.00
#
_symmetry.space_group_name_H-M   'P 1'
#
loop_
_entity.id
_entity.type
_entity.pdbx_description
1 polymer ?
#
loop_
_entity_poly.entity_id
_entity_poly.type
_entity_poly.pdbx_seq_one_letter_code
_entity_poly.pdbx_strand_id
1 'polypeptide(L)'
;QELYDAGCRKMVVAGLPPLGCMPIQLTVMSPVLRECVETQNSDAVGYNAKLQRLLTQTQNQLRGSTILYVDIFTIPIDMIKSPHKYGLVETKKGCCGSGLLESGPLCTELSPVCSNPEQYMFFDSVHPTQSVYALVARRLVERLLPRL
;
A
#
# COMPACT_ATOMS: atom_id res chain seq x y z
N GLN A 1 -3.63 19.15 -11.27
CA GLN A 1 -3.85 20.33 -12.13
C GLN A 1 -4.16 19.88 -13.55
N GLU A 2 -3.22 19.26 -14.26
CA GLU A 2 -3.42 18.80 -15.64
C GLU A 2 -4.69 17.96 -15.86
N LEU A 3 -4.97 17.00 -14.97
CA LEU A 3 -6.22 16.23 -15.02
C LEU A 3 -7.47 17.12 -14.94
N TYR A 4 -7.45 18.14 -14.09
CA TYR A 4 -8.56 19.10 -13.98
C TYR A 4 -8.70 19.96 -15.24
N ASP A 5 -7.57 20.39 -15.81
CA ASP A 5 -7.55 21.17 -17.05
C ASP A 5 -8.05 20.32 -18.23
N ALA A 6 -7.80 19.01 -18.22
CA ALA A 6 -8.36 18.02 -19.14
C ALA A 6 -9.84 17.67 -18.87
N GLY A 7 -10.49 18.30 -17.89
CA GLY A 7 -11.92 18.14 -17.60
C GLY A 7 -12.25 17.20 -16.44
N CYS A 8 -11.27 16.57 -15.79
CA CYS A 8 -11.52 15.74 -14.61
C CYS A 8 -12.06 16.60 -13.46
N ARG A 9 -13.12 16.14 -12.81
CA ARG A 9 -13.71 16.81 -11.63
C ARG A 9 -13.73 15.95 -10.39
N LYS A 10 -13.59 14.63 -10.50
CA LYS A 10 -13.53 13.72 -9.35
C LYS A 10 -12.19 12.99 -9.37
N MET A 11 -11.37 13.24 -8.35
CA MET A 11 -10.01 12.72 -8.25
C MET A 11 -9.81 12.07 -6.90
N VAL A 12 -9.21 10.89 -6.92
CA VAL A 12 -8.86 10.14 -5.73
C VAL A 12 -7.36 9.96 -5.74
N VAL A 13 -6.68 10.45 -4.70
CA VAL A 13 -5.21 10.48 -4.64
C VAL A 13 -4.77 9.70 -3.41
N ALA A 14 -4.07 8.59 -3.64
CA ALA A 14 -3.52 7.77 -2.58
C ALA A 14 -2.23 8.36 -2.00
N GLY A 15 -2.06 8.20 -0.69
CA GLY A 15 -0.77 8.40 -0.03
C GLY A 15 0.22 7.27 -0.33
N LEU A 16 1.33 7.27 0.39
CA LEU A 16 2.29 6.17 0.44
C LEU A 16 1.87 5.11 1.47
N PRO A 17 2.08 3.82 1.16
CA PRO A 17 1.91 2.72 2.12
C PRO A 17 3.08 2.68 3.13
N PRO A 18 3.09 1.76 4.12
CA PRO A 18 4.23 1.60 5.02
C PRO A 18 5.44 0.98 4.30
N LEU A 19 6.21 1.83 3.62
CA LEU A 19 7.35 1.43 2.79
C LEU A 19 8.37 0.57 3.55
N GLY A 20 8.65 0.94 4.81
CA GLY A 20 9.62 0.24 5.65
C GLY A 20 9.24 -1.19 6.03
N CYS A 21 7.98 -1.58 5.81
CA CYS A 21 7.49 -2.92 6.08
C CYS A 21 7.43 -3.82 4.83
N MET A 22 7.81 -3.33 3.65
CA MET A 22 7.85 -4.16 2.45
C MET A 22 8.92 -5.26 2.59
N PRO A 23 8.68 -6.49 2.13
CA PRO A 23 9.64 -7.59 2.28
C PRO A 23 11.05 -7.25 1.79
N ILE A 24 11.19 -6.48 0.70
CA ILE A 24 12.48 -6.01 0.20
C ILE A 24 13.23 -5.13 1.21
N GLN A 25 12.53 -4.22 1.89
CA GLN A 25 13.14 -3.35 2.90
C GLN A 25 13.51 -4.14 4.14
N LEU A 26 12.65 -5.08 4.55
CA LEU A 26 12.99 -6.01 5.62
C LEU A 26 14.26 -6.81 5.28
N THR A 27 14.49 -7.16 4.01
CA THR A 27 15.66 -7.95 3.60
C THR A 27 16.92 -7.12 3.60
N VAL A 28 16.87 -5.96 2.96
CA VAL A 28 18.06 -5.13 2.72
C VAL A 28 18.47 -4.40 4.00
N MET A 29 17.51 -3.93 4.78
CA MET A 29 17.75 -3.01 5.89
C MET A 29 17.62 -3.66 7.28
N SER A 30 16.89 -4.78 7.39
CA SER A 30 16.72 -5.54 8.64
C SER A 30 16.92 -7.05 8.42
N PRO A 31 18.05 -7.49 7.83
CA PRO A 31 18.23 -8.87 7.36
C PRO A 31 18.11 -9.92 8.47
N VAL A 32 18.42 -9.56 9.72
CA VAL A 32 18.39 -10.46 10.88
C VAL A 32 17.02 -10.47 11.55
N LEU A 33 16.54 -9.31 11.99
CA LEU A 33 15.30 -9.20 12.79
C LEU A 33 14.04 -9.21 11.93
N ARG A 34 14.15 -8.86 10.64
CA ARG A 34 13.01 -8.76 9.71
C ARG A 34 11.92 -7.86 10.27
N GLU A 35 12.33 -6.72 10.80
CA GLU A 35 11.46 -5.70 11.39
C GLU A 35 11.32 -4.48 10.48
N CYS A 36 10.17 -3.81 10.58
CA CYS A 36 9.90 -2.63 9.78
C CYS A 36 10.97 -1.56 9.99
N VAL A 37 11.40 -0.93 8.90
CA VAL A 37 12.35 0.17 8.93
C VAL A 37 11.62 1.45 9.30
N GLU A 38 11.62 1.80 10.58
CA GLU A 38 10.79 2.90 11.12
C GLU A 38 11.11 4.27 10.52
N THR A 39 12.36 4.52 10.10
CA THR A 39 12.72 5.76 9.41
C THR A 39 12.01 5.89 8.07
N GLN A 40 11.91 4.82 7.28
CA GLN A 40 11.19 4.82 6.00
C GLN A 40 9.67 4.95 6.19
N ASN A 41 9.13 4.34 7.24
CA ASN A 41 7.72 4.55 7.60
C ASN A 41 7.46 5.99 8.06
N SER A 42 8.40 6.60 8.78
CA SER A 42 8.33 8.01 9.17
C SER A 42 8.36 8.95 7.96
N ASP A 43 9.18 8.64 6.95
CA ASP A 43 9.20 9.38 5.68
C ASP A 43 7.86 9.27 4.95
N ALA A 44 7.27 8.06 4.89
CA ALA A 44 5.94 7.87 4.30
C ALA A 44 4.85 8.67 5.05
N VAL A 45 4.88 8.68 6.38
CA VAL A 45 3.97 9.50 7.21
C VAL A 45 4.17 10.99 6.93
N GLY A 46 5.42 11.46 6.87
CA GLY A 46 5.77 12.84 6.57
C GLY A 46 5.29 13.28 5.19
N TYR A 47 5.50 12.44 4.16
CA TYR A 47 4.99 12.65 2.81
C TYR A 47 3.45 12.72 2.82
N ASN A 48 2.77 11.77 3.45
CA ASN A 48 1.32 11.71 3.52
C ASN A 48 0.71 12.95 4.18
N ALA A 49 1.35 13.48 5.22
CA ALA A 49 0.92 14.71 5.89
C ALA A 49 1.11 15.96 4.99
N LYS A 50 2.15 16.00 4.16
CA LYS A 50 2.35 17.08 3.18
C LYS A 50 1.35 16.97 2.03
N LEU A 51 1.12 15.76 1.53
CA LEU A 51 0.16 15.48 0.47
C LEU A 51 -1.26 15.89 0.88
N GLN A 52 -1.73 15.50 2.07
CA GLN A 52 -3.06 15.89 2.56
C GLN A 52 -3.24 17.41 2.62
N ARG A 53 -2.23 18.14 3.10
CA ARG A 53 -2.22 19.62 3.12
C ARG A 53 -2.32 20.20 1.71
N LEU A 54 -1.50 19.68 0.78
CA LEU A 54 -1.52 20.11 -0.62
C LEU A 54 -2.89 19.85 -1.26
N LEU A 55 -3.44 18.64 -1.13
CA LEU A 55 -4.74 18.28 -1.71
C LEU A 55 -5.87 19.17 -1.16
N THR A 56 -5.81 19.54 0.12
CA THR A 56 -6.78 20.47 0.75
C THR A 56 -6.68 21.86 0.12
N GLN A 57 -5.46 22.36 -0.10
CA GLN A 57 -5.25 23.65 -0.79
C GLN A 57 -5.71 23.58 -2.25
N THR A 58 -5.38 22.51 -2.96
CA THR A 58 -5.78 22.29 -4.36
C THR A 58 -7.29 22.21 -4.50
N GLN A 59 -7.99 21.50 -3.60
CA GLN A 59 -9.45 21.42 -3.55
C GLN A 59 -10.10 22.81 -3.45
N ASN A 60 -9.50 23.74 -2.71
CA ASN A 60 -10.01 25.11 -2.57
C ASN A 60 -9.76 25.97 -3.82
N GLN A 61 -8.72 25.68 -4.59
CA GLN A 61 -8.36 26.41 -5.81
C GLN A 61 -9.14 25.89 -7.03
N LEU A 62 -9.39 24.59 -7.10
CA LEU A 62 -10.04 23.93 -8.23
C LEU A 62 -11.56 23.86 -8.03
N ARG A 63 -12.23 24.98 -8.32
CA ARG A 63 -13.68 25.11 -8.17
C ARG A 63 -14.43 24.01 -8.91
N GLY A 64 -15.42 23.43 -8.26
CA GLY A 64 -16.25 22.36 -8.82
C GLY A 64 -15.54 21.01 -8.96
N SER A 65 -14.32 20.86 -8.42
CA SER A 65 -13.68 19.56 -8.26
C SER A 65 -14.01 18.93 -6.91
N THR A 66 -13.84 17.61 -6.84
CA THR A 66 -13.85 16.78 -5.64
C THR A 66 -12.54 16.01 -5.64
N ILE A 67 -11.69 16.28 -4.65
CA ILE A 67 -10.37 15.67 -4.49
C ILE A 67 -10.34 14.97 -3.14
N LEU A 68 -10.26 13.64 -3.17
CA LEU A 68 -10.24 12.82 -1.97
C LEU A 68 -8.86 12.22 -1.76
N TYR A 69 -8.33 12.39 -0.56
CA TYR A 69 -7.16 11.66 -0.10
C TYR A 69 -7.55 10.22 0.30
N VAL A 70 -6.70 9.27 -0.06
CA VAL A 70 -6.84 7.86 0.34
C VAL A 70 -5.66 7.45 1.19
N ASP A 71 -5.99 7.06 2.42
CA ASP A 71 -5.04 6.45 3.34
C ASP A 71 -4.83 4.98 2.99
N ILE A 72 -3.68 4.69 2.37
CA ILE A 72 -3.19 3.34 2.14
C ILE A 72 -2.03 2.97 3.10
N PHE A 73 -1.85 3.72 4.19
CA PHE A 73 -0.85 3.44 5.21
C PHE A 73 -1.44 2.66 6.40
N THR A 74 -2.55 3.16 6.95
CA THR A 74 -3.10 2.66 8.22
C THR A 74 -3.63 1.23 8.12
N ILE A 75 -4.35 0.88 7.04
CA ILE A 75 -4.92 -0.46 6.87
C ILE A 75 -3.81 -1.51 6.73
N PRO A 76 -2.80 -1.33 5.85
CA PRO A 76 -1.68 -2.27 5.78
C PRO A 76 -0.89 -2.38 7.09
N ILE A 77 -0.69 -1.29 7.84
CA ILE A 77 -0.05 -1.37 9.17
C ILE A 77 -0.86 -2.23 10.15
N ASP A 78 -2.19 -2.08 10.18
CA ASP A 78 -3.03 -2.93 11.05
C ASP A 78 -2.97 -4.40 10.61
N MET A 79 -2.89 -4.68 9.31
CA MET A 79 -2.68 -6.05 8.79
C MET A 79 -1.34 -6.63 9.25
N ILE A 80 -0.27 -5.84 9.26
CA ILE A 80 1.06 -6.28 9.69
C ILE A 80 1.07 -6.56 11.20
N LYS A 81 0.45 -5.70 12.00
CA LYS A 81 0.42 -5.80 13.46
C LYS A 81 -0.58 -6.84 13.98
N SER A 82 -1.68 -7.04 13.25
CA SER A 82 -2.81 -7.87 13.64
C SER A 82 -3.24 -8.83 12.51
N PRO A 83 -2.34 -9.65 11.93
CA PRO A 83 -2.60 -10.40 10.70
C PRO A 83 -3.79 -11.36 10.79
N HIS A 84 -3.98 -11.99 11.94
CA HIS A 84 -5.07 -12.94 12.17
C HIS A 84 -6.46 -12.33 12.04
N LYS A 85 -6.63 -11.03 12.30
CA LYS A 85 -7.89 -10.29 12.07
C LYS A 85 -8.32 -10.30 10.60
N TYR A 86 -7.36 -10.52 9.71
CA TYR A 86 -7.51 -10.49 8.26
C TYR A 86 -7.34 -11.88 7.62
N GLY A 87 -7.20 -12.94 8.42
CA GLY A 87 -6.91 -14.29 7.91
C GLY A 87 -5.49 -14.48 7.39
N LEU A 88 -4.59 -13.54 7.67
CA LEU A 88 -3.19 -13.60 7.25
C LEU A 88 -2.34 -14.38 8.25
N VAL A 89 -1.32 -15.07 7.75
CA VAL A 89 -0.34 -15.84 8.54
C VAL A 89 1.10 -15.38 8.27
N GLU A 90 1.38 -14.82 7.10
CA GLU A 90 2.70 -14.32 6.70
C GLU A 90 2.60 -12.88 6.18
N THR A 91 3.33 -11.97 6.81
CA THR A 91 3.33 -10.53 6.48
C THR A 91 4.71 -9.98 6.14
N LYS A 92 5.76 -10.79 6.31
CA LYS A 92 7.15 -10.39 6.14
C LYS A 92 7.75 -10.93 4.85
N LYS A 93 7.18 -11.96 4.22
CA LYS A 93 7.67 -12.54 2.97
C LYS A 93 6.62 -12.48 1.86
N GLY A 94 7.10 -12.35 0.62
CA GLY A 94 6.28 -12.60 -0.56
C GLY A 94 5.94 -14.08 -0.73
N CYS A 95 4.76 -14.38 -1.28
CA CYS A 95 4.33 -15.73 -1.64
C CYS A 95 5.13 -16.32 -2.83
N CYS A 96 5.61 -15.47 -3.74
CA CYS A 96 6.35 -15.85 -4.93
C CYS A 96 7.87 -15.72 -4.75
N GLY A 97 8.63 -16.69 -5.26
CA GLY A 97 10.08 -16.73 -5.19
C GLY A 97 10.59 -16.99 -3.78
N SER A 98 11.70 -16.33 -3.41
CA SER A 98 12.21 -16.34 -2.03
C SER A 98 11.34 -15.52 -1.07
N GLY A 99 10.53 -14.60 -1.62
CA GLY A 99 9.78 -13.60 -0.87
C GLY A 99 10.64 -12.51 -0.24
N LEU A 100 11.93 -12.38 -0.60
CA LEU A 100 12.90 -11.49 0.05
C LEU A 100 13.30 -10.26 -0.78
N LEU A 101 13.82 -10.43 -2.01
CA LEU A 101 14.37 -9.32 -2.83
C LEU A 101 13.62 -9.07 -4.14
N GLU A 102 12.82 -10.05 -4.58
CA GLU A 102 12.33 -10.22 -5.96
C GLU A 102 11.50 -9.04 -6.53
N SER A 103 12.15 -7.93 -6.92
CA SER A 103 11.55 -6.82 -7.65
C SER A 103 11.94 -6.87 -9.13
N GLY A 104 10.96 -7.15 -10.01
CA GLY A 104 11.16 -7.27 -11.47
C GLY A 104 10.96 -8.70 -11.99
N PRO A 105 11.80 -9.21 -12.93
CA PRO A 105 11.61 -10.51 -13.61
C PRO A 105 11.85 -11.73 -12.70
N LEU A 106 11.65 -11.56 -11.39
CA LEU A 106 12.10 -12.47 -10.34
C LEU A 106 10.92 -13.27 -9.72
N CYS A 107 9.68 -12.81 -9.93
CA CYS A 107 8.50 -13.66 -9.87
C CYS A 107 8.10 -14.03 -11.30
N THR A 108 8.41 -15.25 -11.73
CA THR A 108 8.10 -15.79 -13.06
C THR A 108 7.31 -17.09 -12.94
N GLU A 109 6.89 -17.66 -14.06
CA GLU A 109 6.26 -19.00 -14.09
C GLU A 109 7.16 -20.10 -13.53
N LEU A 110 8.48 -19.90 -13.49
CA LEU A 110 9.44 -20.84 -12.93
C LEU A 110 9.69 -20.62 -11.44
N SER A 111 9.23 -19.50 -10.88
CA SER A 111 9.44 -19.18 -9.47
C SER A 111 8.53 -20.08 -8.61
N PRO A 112 9.03 -20.62 -7.48
CA PRO A 112 8.16 -21.30 -6.53
C PRO A 112 7.10 -20.33 -6.03
N VAL A 113 5.88 -20.82 -5.86
CA VAL A 113 4.76 -20.05 -5.30
C VAL A 113 4.26 -20.78 -4.06
N CYS A 114 3.93 -20.03 -3.02
CA CYS A 114 3.34 -20.57 -1.80
C CYS A 114 2.03 -21.32 -2.10
N SER A 115 1.69 -22.32 -1.27
CA SER A 115 0.50 -23.15 -1.48
C SER A 115 -0.83 -22.42 -1.29
N ASN A 116 -0.84 -21.36 -0.48
CA ASN A 116 -2.04 -20.56 -0.22
C ASN A 116 -1.73 -19.05 -0.20
N PRO A 117 -1.84 -18.36 -1.35
CA PRO A 117 -1.61 -16.92 -1.44
C PRO A 117 -2.59 -16.08 -0.61
N GLU A 118 -3.78 -16.59 -0.28
CA GLU A 118 -4.77 -15.80 0.48
C GLU A 118 -4.34 -15.51 1.91
N GLN A 119 -3.46 -16.35 2.47
CA GLN A 119 -2.90 -16.20 3.82
C GLN A 119 -1.63 -15.33 3.85
N TYR A 120 -1.13 -14.89 2.70
CA TYR A 120 0.05 -14.03 2.59
C TYR A 120 -0.38 -12.58 2.37
N MET A 121 0.31 -11.66 3.04
CA MET A 121 0.08 -10.23 2.81
C MET A 121 0.63 -9.78 1.45
N PHE A 122 1.82 -10.27 1.09
CA PHE A 122 2.54 -9.88 -0.11
C PHE A 122 2.62 -11.03 -1.12
N PHE A 123 2.39 -10.73 -2.39
CA PHE A 123 2.59 -11.67 -3.48
C PHE A 123 4.07 -11.79 -3.82
N ASP A 124 4.78 -10.67 -3.97
CA ASP A 124 6.23 -10.61 -4.20
C ASP A 124 6.92 -9.77 -3.11
N SER A 125 8.13 -9.26 -3.35
CA SER A 125 8.85 -8.48 -2.34
C SER A 125 8.34 -7.05 -2.11
N VAL A 126 7.30 -6.62 -2.85
CA VAL A 126 6.77 -5.25 -2.87
C VAL A 126 5.23 -5.23 -2.85
N HIS A 127 4.60 -6.03 -3.70
CA HIS A 127 3.17 -5.94 -4.01
C HIS A 127 2.33 -6.86 -3.10
N PRO A 128 1.18 -6.37 -2.58
CA PRO A 128 0.21 -7.19 -1.88
C PRO A 128 -0.38 -8.34 -2.72
N THR A 129 -0.92 -9.34 -2.05
CA THR A 129 -1.72 -10.40 -2.70
C THR A 129 -3.08 -9.88 -3.15
N GLN A 130 -3.73 -10.63 -4.04
CA GLN A 130 -5.09 -10.33 -4.50
C GLN A 130 -6.09 -10.20 -3.33
N SER A 131 -5.99 -11.06 -2.30
CA SER A 131 -6.88 -11.03 -1.14
C SER A 131 -6.74 -9.71 -0.37
N VAL A 132 -5.51 -9.24 -0.18
CA VAL A 132 -5.23 -7.95 0.46
C VAL A 132 -5.74 -6.79 -0.40
N TYR A 133 -5.47 -6.79 -1.71
CA TYR A 133 -5.99 -5.77 -2.61
C TYR A 133 -7.52 -5.71 -2.59
N ALA A 134 -8.20 -6.85 -2.62
CA ALA A 134 -9.66 -6.91 -2.56
C ALA A 134 -10.22 -6.33 -1.26
N LEU A 135 -9.58 -6.63 -0.12
CA LEU A 135 -9.99 -6.10 1.18
C LEU A 135 -9.80 -4.58 1.26
N VAL A 136 -8.62 -4.09 0.86
CA VAL A 136 -8.32 -2.65 0.83
C VAL A 136 -9.30 -1.95 -0.11
N ALA A 137 -9.46 -2.44 -1.34
CA ALA A 137 -10.37 -1.85 -2.32
C ALA A 137 -11.81 -1.77 -1.78
N ARG A 138 -12.33 -2.86 -1.22
CA ARG A 138 -13.66 -2.87 -0.60
C ARG A 138 -13.79 -1.78 0.47
N ARG A 139 -12.83 -1.70 1.39
CA ARG A 139 -12.85 -0.71 2.48
C ARG A 139 -12.78 0.72 1.97
N LEU A 140 -12.02 0.95 0.91
CA LEU A 140 -11.91 2.25 0.26
C LEU A 140 -13.20 2.63 -0.45
N VAL A 141 -13.77 1.73 -1.23
CA VAL A 141 -15.04 1.94 -1.94
C VAL A 141 -16.16 2.31 -0.95
N GLU A 142 -16.31 1.56 0.15
CA GLU A 142 -17.29 1.85 1.21
C GLU A 142 -17.12 3.25 1.82
N ARG A 143 -15.89 3.74 1.95
CA ARG A 143 -15.57 5.05 2.55
C ARG A 143 -15.63 6.22 1.56
N LEU A 144 -15.30 5.97 0.29
CA LEU A 144 -15.09 7.02 -0.71
C LEU A 144 -16.34 7.26 -1.55
N LEU A 145 -17.11 6.23 -1.89
CA LEU A 145 -18.31 6.38 -2.72
C LEU A 145 -19.30 7.43 -2.18
N PRO A 146 -19.60 7.50 -0.87
CA PRO A 146 -20.51 8.52 -0.35
C PRO A 146 -19.99 9.97 -0.46
N ARG A 147 -18.70 10.14 -0.77
CA ARG A 147 -17.99 11.43 -0.79
C ARG A 147 -17.65 11.89 -2.21
N LEU A 148 -17.88 11.05 -3.22
CA LEU A 148 -17.60 11.31 -4.64
C LEU A 148 -18.84 11.79 -5.37
#